data_AF-A0A949LBJ0-F1
#
_entry.id   AF-A0A949LBJ0-F1
#
_cell.length_a   1.000
_cell.length_b   1.000
_cell.length_c   1.000
_cell.angle_alpha   90.00
_cell.angle_beta   90.00
_cell.angle_gamma   90.00
#
_symmetry.space_group_name_H-M   'P 1'
#
loop_
_entity.id
_entity.type
_entity.pdbx_description
1 polymer ?
#
loop_
_entity_poly.entity_id
_entity_poly.type
_entity_poly.pdbx_seq_one_letter_code
_entity_poly.pdbx_strand_id
1 'polypeptide(L)' 'MAENAIRPLAVGRKNWLFSDSPRGAAASAALYSLVKTAKANGLEPLRCLHFLFERLPGTKSDDERRNLLPQYIVAEELAC' A
#
# COMPACT_ATOMS: atom_id res chain seq x y z
N MET A 1 -19.83 5.44 -5.02
CA MET A 1 -18.95 4.62 -5.91
C MET A 1 -17.77 3.98 -5.14
N ALA A 2 -17.98 3.44 -3.94
CA ALA A 2 -16.94 2.64 -3.25
C ALA A 2 -16.85 1.21 -3.80
N GLU A 3 -17.99 0.70 -4.28
CA GLU A 3 -18.16 -0.68 -4.76
C GLU A 3 -17.34 -0.97 -6.03
N ASN A 4 -17.18 0.02 -6.93
CA ASN A 4 -16.39 -0.15 -8.15
C ASN A 4 -14.87 -0.15 -7.87
N ALA A 5 -14.42 0.53 -6.81
CA ALA A 5 -13.02 0.52 -6.38
C ALA A 5 -12.61 -0.82 -5.75
N ILE A 6 -13.58 -1.55 -5.17
CA ILE A 6 -13.37 -2.87 -4.55
C ILE A 6 -13.54 -4.02 -5.56
N ARG A 7 -14.17 -3.81 -6.71
CA ARG A 7 -14.36 -4.86 -7.74
C ARG A 7 -13.09 -5.64 -8.11
N PRO A 8 -11.90 -5.04 -8.28
CA PRO A 8 -10.68 -5.79 -8.59
C PRO A 8 -10.25 -6.70 -7.44
N LEU A 9 -10.42 -6.24 -6.20
CA LEU A 9 -10.21 -7.04 -4.99
C LEU A 9 -11.21 -8.21 -4.94
N ALA A 10 -12.47 -7.92 -5.23
CA ALA A 10 -13.57 -8.88 -5.21
C ALA A 10 -13.47 -9.94 -6.33
N VAL A 11 -12.88 -9.62 -7.48
CA VAL A 11 -12.62 -10.57 -8.57
C VAL A 11 -11.36 -11.41 -8.31
N GLY A 12 -10.34 -10.84 -7.67
CA GLY A 12 -9.09 -11.51 -7.33
C GLY A 12 -9.14 -12.44 -6.11
N ARG A 13 -10.27 -12.52 -5.38
CA ARG A 13 -10.43 -13.27 -4.11
C ARG A 13 -9.94 -14.72 -4.18
N LYS A 14 -10.05 -15.37 -5.33
CA LYS A 14 -9.62 -16.77 -5.55
C LYS A 14 -8.10 -16.94 -5.75
N ASN A 15 -7.38 -15.85 -6.03
CA ASN A 15 -5.92 -15.81 -6.24
C ASN A 15 -5.17 -15.12 -5.08
N TRP A 16 -5.89 -14.58 -4.10
CA TRP A 16 -5.30 -13.89 -2.95
C TRP A 16 -5.22 -14.87 -1.79
N LEU A 17 -4.00 -15.35 -1.54
CA LEU A 17 -3.67 -16.43 -0.60
C LEU A 17 -4.18 -16.22 0.84
N PHE A 18 -4.62 -15.01 1.20
CA PHE A 18 -5.08 -14.64 2.54
C PHE A 18 -6.43 -13.90 2.57
N SER A 19 -7.20 -13.84 1.47
CA SER A 19 -8.46 -13.08 1.44
C SER A 19 -9.63 -13.70 2.21
N ASP A 20 -9.47 -14.92 2.73
CA ASP A 20 -10.54 -15.65 3.45
C ASP A 20 -10.60 -15.31 4.96
N SER A 21 -9.50 -14.82 5.53
CA SER A 21 -9.43 -14.46 6.95
C SER A 21 -9.68 -12.97 7.18
N PRO A 22 -10.35 -12.54 8.27
CA PRO A 22 -10.61 -11.11 8.55
C PRO A 22 -9.33 -10.27 8.64
N ARG A 23 -8.26 -10.85 9.20
CA ARG A 23 -6.92 -10.23 9.23
C ARG A 23 -6.33 -10.06 7.84
N GLY A 24 -6.50 -11.05 6.97
CA GLY A 24 -6.01 -10.99 5.60
C GLY A 24 -6.84 -10.08 4.70
N ALA A 25 -8.16 -9.99 4.93
CA ALA A 25 -9.03 -8.99 4.30
C ALA A 25 -8.63 -7.55 4.70
N ALA A 26 -8.30 -7.32 5.97
CA ALA A 26 -7.81 -6.02 6.44
C ALA A 26 -6.45 -5.66 5.82
N ALA A 27 -5.49 -6.60 5.81
CA ALA A 27 -4.19 -6.40 5.17
C ALA A 27 -4.32 -6.12 3.66
N SER A 28 -5.23 -6.84 3.00
CA SER A 28 -5.58 -6.67 1.60
C SER A 28 -6.13 -5.28 1.29
N ALA A 29 -7.04 -4.79 2.12
CA ALA A 29 -7.63 -3.45 2.00
C ALA A 29 -6.60 -2.34 2.25
N ALA A 30 -5.69 -2.55 3.22
CA ALA A 30 -4.59 -1.63 3.49
C ALA A 30 -3.63 -1.53 2.30
N LEU A 31 -3.22 -2.67 1.72
CA LEU A 31 -2.37 -2.72 0.54
C LEU A 31 -3.01 -2.00 -0.65
N TYR A 32 -4.30 -2.24 -0.90
CA TYR A 32 -5.01 -1.60 -2.01
C TYR A 32 -5.12 -0.08 -1.81
N SER A 33 -5.36 0.36 -0.57
CA SER A 33 -5.36 1.78 -0.22
C SER A 33 -3.99 2.41 -0.48
N LEU A 34 -2.90 1.76 -0.06
CA LEU A 34 -1.54 2.24 -0.32
C LEU A 34 -1.23 2.37 -1.82
N VAL A 35 -1.59 1.36 -2.62
CA VAL A 35 -1.41 1.39 -4.09
C VAL A 35 -2.21 2.51 -4.71
N LYS A 36 -3.45 2.74 -4.26
CA LYS A 36 -4.30 3.83 -4.75
C LYS A 36 -3.72 5.19 -4.37
N THR A 37 -3.22 5.34 -3.15
CA THR A 37 -2.58 6.59 -2.70
C THR A 37 -1.28 6.85 -3.46
N ALA A 38 -0.44 5.83 -3.69
CA ALA A 38 0.78 5.97 -4.49
C ALA A 38 0.45 6.45 -5.92
N LYS A 39 -0.54 5.83 -6.58
CA LYS A 39 -1.02 6.27 -7.90
C LYS A 39 -1.57 7.69 -7.89
N ALA A 40 -2.31 8.08 -6.85
CA ALA A 40 -2.85 9.43 -6.71
C ALA A 40 -1.75 10.48 -6.55
N ASN A 41 -0.59 10.11 -6.01
CA ASN A 41 0.60 10.96 -5.91
C ASN A 41 1.55 10.85 -7.12
N GLY A 42 1.16 10.11 -8.18
CA GLY A 42 2.00 9.91 -9.37
C GLY A 42 3.22 9.00 -9.15
N LEU A 43 3.26 8.23 -8.05
CA LEU A 43 4.34 7.32 -7.71
C LEU A 43 4.10 5.92 -8.29
N GLU A 44 5.18 5.26 -8.70
CA GLU A 44 5.12 3.85 -9.11
C GLU A 44 4.78 2.95 -7.90
N PRO A 45 3.61 2.26 -7.91
CA PRO A 45 3.09 1.63 -6.71
C PRO A 45 3.97 0.49 -6.19
N LEU A 46 4.55 -0.31 -7.09
CA LEU A 46 5.40 -1.44 -6.71
C LEU A 46 6.66 -0.96 -5.98
N ARG A 47 7.25 0.12 -6.49
CA ARG A 47 8.48 0.71 -5.95
C ARG A 47 8.22 1.40 -4.60
N CYS A 48 7.07 2.06 -4.47
CA CYS A 48 6.60 2.62 -3.20
C CYS A 48 6.43 1.54 -2.13
N LEU A 49 5.85 0.38 -2.49
CA LEU A 49 5.71 -0.75 -1.57
C LEU A 49 7.06 -1.33 -1.16
N HIS A 50 8.00 -1.46 -2.10
CA HIS A 50 9.34 -1.95 -1.80
C HIS A 50 10.06 -1.04 -0.79
N PHE A 51 10.05 0.27 -1.04
CA PHE A 51 10.61 1.28 -0.12
C PHE A 51 9.96 1.21 1.26
N LEU A 52 8.63 1.10 1.30
CA LEU A 52 7.87 1.00 2.54
C LEU A 52 8.29 -0.23 3.35
N PHE A 53 8.37 -1.41 2.73
CA PHE A 53 8.74 -2.65 3.42
C PHE A 53 10.20 -2.70 3.84
N GLU A 54 11.10 -2.02 3.14
CA GLU A 54 12.51 -1.92 3.51
C GLU A 54 12.71 -1.01 4.73
N ARG A 55 11.98 0.11 4.81
CA ARG A 55 12.11 1.08 5.91
C ARG A 55 11.25 0.74 7.14
N LEU A 56 10.11 0.07 6.98
CA LEU A 56 9.21 -0.30 8.07
C LEU A 56 9.91 -0.97 9.28
N PRO A 57 10.75 -2.00 9.10
CA PRO A 57 11.39 -2.68 10.23
C PRO A 57 12.42 -1.80 10.96
N GLY A 58 12.92 -0.75 10.32
CA GLY A 58 13.85 0.22 10.92
C GLY A 58 13.17 1.31 11.73
N THR A 59 11.92 1.65 11.41
CA THR A 59 11.19 2.75 12.08
C THR A 59 10.58 2.34 13.42
N LYS A 60 10.99 3.02 14.49
CA LYS A 60 10.48 2.80 15.85
C LYS A 60 9.53 3.90 16.34
N SER A 61 9.61 5.10 15.74
CA SER A 61 8.80 6.26 16.12
C SER A 61 7.57 6.45 15.20
N ASP A 62 6.46 6.98 15.74
CA ASP A 62 5.25 7.31 14.97
C ASP A 62 5.53 8.36 13.88
N ASP A 63 6.37 9.35 14.20
CA ASP A 63 6.78 10.41 13.27
C ASP A 63 7.50 9.85 12.05
N GLU A 64 8.42 8.91 12.26
CA GLU A 64 9.14 8.25 11.16
C GLU A 64 8.19 7.43 10.28
N ARG A 65 7.19 6.76 10.89
CA ARG A 65 6.16 6.02 10.16
C ARG A 65 5.30 6.95 9.30
N ARG A 66 4.99 8.15 9.78
CA ARG A 66 4.24 9.16 9.00
C ARG A 66 5.03 9.64 7.80
N ASN A 67 6.34 9.83 7.93
CA ASN A 67 7.20 10.22 6.81
C ASN A 67 7.32 9.15 5.72
N LEU A 68 7.00 7.88 6.04
CA LEU A 68 6.94 6.80 5.05
C LEU A 68 5.62 6.74 4.27
N LEU A 69 4.66 7.63 4.53
CA LEU A 69 3.41 7.64 3.79
C LEU A 69 3.62 8.17 2.35
N PRO A 70 2.96 7.58 1.34
CA PRO A 70 3.11 7.98 -0.07
C PRO A 70 2.75 9.43 -0.40
N GLN A 71 2.16 10.17 0.54
CA GLN A 71 1.88 11.60 0.43
C GLN A 71 3.05 12.52 0.84
N TYR A 72 4.06 11.96 1.53
CA TYR A 72 5.27 12.68 1.98
C TYR A 72 6.53 12.21 1.26
N ILE A 73 6.47 11.10 0.52
CA ILE A 73 7.58 10.60 -0.29
C ILE A 73 7.65 11.41 -1.59
N VAL A 74 8.77 12.08 -1.83
CA VAL A 74 9.08 12.65 -3.14
C VAL A 74 9.46 11.54 -4.11
N ALA A 75 8.97 11.60 -5.35
CA ALA A 75 9.25 10.59 -6.39
C ALA A 75 10.77 10.37 -6.62
N GLU A 76 11.59 11.36 -6.27
CA GLU A 76 13.04 11.34 -6.34
C GLU A 76 13.68 10.38 -5.32
N GLU A 77 13.12 10.19 -4.13
CA GLU A 77 13.58 9.19 -3.14
C GLU A 77 13.33 7.76 -3.62
N LEU A 78 12.43 7.61 -4.59
CA LEU A 78 12.13 6.35 -5.23
C LEU A 78 13.06 6.08 -6.42
N ALA A 79 13.85 7.06 -6.87
CA ALA A 79 14.75 6.93 -8.01
C ALA A 79 16.13 6.42 -7.56
N CYS A 80 16.30 5.10 -7.60
CA CYS A 80 17.60 4.45 -7.74
C CYS A 80 17.45 3.35 -8.80
#